data_AF-A0A961BTH4-F1
#
_entry.id   AF-A0A961BTH4-F1
#
_cell.length_a   1.000
_cell.length_b   1.000
_cell.length_c   1.000
_cell.angle_alpha   90.00
_cell.angle_beta   90.00
_cell.angle_gamma   90.00
#
_symmetry.space_group_name_H-M   'P 1'
#
loop_
_entity.id
_entity.type
_entity.pdbx_description
1 polymer ?
#
loop_
_entity_poly.entity_id
_entity_poly.type
_entity_poly.pdbx_seq_one_letter_code
_entity_poly.pdbx_strand_id
1 'polypeptide(L)'
;PGGGFVAGLVAAAGLVLRAVAQPDAPPLRWERVDLLVGGGLLVAVGVAAASWPLGTDVLDMGAVSATIPILGTVKIGGALVFDLGVFAVVLGTMVAILHGLGRRRLPGPPGTTPTGTAPPLRKETSP
;
A
#
# COMPACT_ATOMS: atom_id res chain seq x y z
N PRO A 1 -12.04 -18.23 -0.33
CA PRO A 1 -12.12 -17.74 1.07
C PRO A 1 -10.91 -16.84 1.38
N GLY A 2 -11.13 -15.62 1.86
CA GLY A 2 -10.06 -14.67 2.21
C GLY A 2 -10.63 -13.41 2.83
N GLY A 3 -10.14 -13.03 4.01
CA GLY A 3 -10.53 -11.81 4.73
C GLY A 3 -9.60 -10.63 4.45
N GLY A 4 -9.58 -9.66 5.36
CA GLY A 4 -8.84 -8.40 5.22
C GLY A 4 -7.34 -8.56 4.95
N PHE A 5 -6.72 -9.57 5.55
CA PHE A 5 -5.30 -9.85 5.36
C PHE A 5 -4.96 -10.23 3.92
N VAL A 6 -5.67 -11.22 3.36
CA VAL A 6 -5.44 -11.70 1.98
C VAL A 6 -5.78 -10.59 0.98
N ALA A 7 -6.86 -9.83 1.22
CA ALA A 7 -7.19 -8.67 0.41
C ALA A 7 -6.05 -7.63 0.39
N GLY A 8 -5.42 -7.38 1.55
CA GLY A 8 -4.30 -6.45 1.67
C GLY A 8 -3.07 -6.92 0.89
N LEU A 9 -2.76 -8.22 0.96
CA LEU A 9 -1.66 -8.82 0.18
C LEU A 9 -1.92 -8.77 -1.32
N VAL A 10 -3.15 -9.05 -1.76
CA VAL A 10 -3.51 -8.98 -3.19
C VAL A 10 -3.41 -7.55 -3.70
N ALA A 11 -3.88 -6.56 -2.91
CA ALA A 11 -3.71 -5.15 -3.25
C ALA A 11 -2.23 -4.76 -3.35
N ALA A 12 -1.41 -5.19 -2.39
CA ALA A 12 0.04 -4.97 -2.43
C ALA A 12 0.71 -5.60 -3.65
N ALA A 13 0.33 -6.83 -4.01
CA ALA A 13 0.81 -7.48 -5.24
C ALA A 13 0.45 -6.66 -6.48
N GLY A 14 -0.78 -6.14 -6.56
CA GLY A 14 -1.20 -5.23 -7.62
C GLY A 14 -0.35 -3.95 -7.71
N LEU A 15 0.02 -3.36 -6.57
CA LEU A 15 0.91 -2.21 -6.51
C LEU A 15 2.31 -2.54 -7.03
N VAL A 16 2.85 -3.70 -6.66
CA VAL A 16 4.15 -4.18 -7.16
C VAL A 16 4.09 -4.40 -8.67
N LEU A 17 3.04 -5.07 -9.17
CA LEU A 17 2.85 -5.30 -10.60
C LEU A 17 2.73 -3.97 -11.37
N ARG A 18 1.99 -2.99 -10.85
CA ARG A 18 1.92 -1.63 -11.43
C ARG A 18 3.31 -1.00 -11.51
N ALA A 19 4.09 -1.09 -10.44
CA ALA A 19 5.44 -0.51 -10.40
C ALA A 19 6.39 -1.15 -11.41
N VAL A 20 6.26 -2.46 -11.65
CA VAL A 20 7.05 -3.18 -12.67
C VAL A 20 6.57 -2.89 -14.08
N ALA A 21 5.25 -2.87 -14.31
CA ALA A 21 4.66 -2.68 -15.63
C ALA A 21 4.74 -1.22 -16.12
N GLN A 22 4.83 -0.26 -15.20
CA GLN A 22 4.83 1.17 -15.51
C GLN A 22 5.97 1.89 -14.77
N PRO A 23 7.23 1.71 -15.19
CA PRO A 23 8.40 2.29 -14.51
C PRO A 23 8.39 3.83 -14.53
N ASP A 24 7.80 4.44 -15.55
CA ASP A 24 7.70 5.90 -15.71
C ASP A 24 6.41 6.48 -15.12
N ALA A 25 5.52 5.65 -14.57
CA ALA A 25 4.29 6.15 -13.97
C ALA A 25 4.60 7.00 -12.73
N PRO A 26 3.81 8.07 -12.49
CA PRO A 26 3.99 8.87 -11.30
C PRO A 26 3.86 8.01 -10.04
N PRO A 27 4.73 8.26 -9.04
CA PRO A 27 4.66 7.53 -7.78
C PRO A 27 3.30 7.76 -7.14
N LEU A 28 2.73 6.69 -6.58
CA LEU A 28 1.53 6.81 -5.77
C LEU A 28 1.89 7.63 -4.52
N ARG A 29 1.11 8.68 -4.27
CA ARG A 29 1.31 9.57 -3.13
C ARG A 29 0.82 8.92 -1.84
N TRP A 30 1.65 8.07 -1.24
CA TRP A 30 1.41 7.49 0.08
C TRP A 30 2.13 8.30 1.18
N GLU A 31 1.81 9.59 1.25
CA GLU A 31 2.48 10.55 2.16
C GLU A 31 2.19 10.28 3.64
N ARG A 32 1.14 9.52 3.95
CA ARG A 32 0.66 9.25 5.32
C ARG A 32 0.42 7.77 5.57
N VAL A 33 1.39 6.93 5.21
CA VAL A 33 1.30 5.47 5.37
C VAL A 33 1.23 5.05 6.85
N ASP A 34 1.84 5.84 7.72
CA ASP A 34 1.80 5.73 9.17
C ASP A 34 0.36 5.86 9.71
N LEU A 35 -0.42 6.81 9.19
CA LEU A 35 -1.83 6.95 9.57
C LEU A 35 -2.68 5.80 9.06
N LEU A 36 -2.33 5.22 7.90
CA LEU A 36 -3.04 4.05 7.37
C LEU A 36 -2.83 2.82 8.26
N VAL A 37 -1.59 2.59 8.70
CA VAL A 37 -1.26 1.50 9.62
C VAL A 37 -1.84 1.75 11.01
N GLY A 38 -1.59 2.92 11.60
CA GLY A 38 -2.08 3.27 12.94
C GLY A 38 -3.60 3.31 13.01
N GLY A 39 -4.25 3.93 12.02
CA GLY A 39 -5.71 3.99 11.91
C GLY A 39 -6.33 2.61 11.70
N GLY A 40 -5.76 1.79 10.80
CA GLY A 40 -6.21 0.41 10.60
C GLY A 40 -6.11 -0.43 11.86
N LEU A 41 -5.02 -0.28 12.62
CA LEU A 41 -4.83 -0.97 13.90
C LEU A 41 -5.84 -0.51 14.95
N LEU A 42 -6.07 0.80 15.08
CA LEU A 42 -7.07 1.35 16.00
C LEU A 42 -8.48 0.84 15.66
N VAL A 43 -8.83 0.75 14.38
CA VAL A 43 -10.12 0.19 13.95
C VAL A 43 -10.22 -1.29 14.31
N ALA A 44 -9.20 -2.10 13.97
CA ALA A 44 -9.22 -3.54 14.23
C ALA A 44 -9.31 -3.85 15.74
N VAL A 45 -8.49 -3.18 16.55
CA VAL A 45 -8.50 -3.32 18.01
C VAL A 45 -9.79 -2.76 18.60
N GLY A 46 -10.28 -1.62 18.11
CA GLY A 46 -11.51 -1.00 18.59
C GLY A 46 -12.74 -1.89 18.37
N VAL A 47 -12.84 -2.51 17.20
CA VAL A 47 -13.92 -3.47 16.90
C VAL A 47 -13.80 -4.70 17.79
N ALA A 48 -12.61 -5.28 17.95
CA ALA A 48 -12.43 -6.43 18.84
C ALA A 48 -12.73 -6.09 20.31
N ALA A 49 -12.29 -4.92 20.78
CA ALA A 49 -12.48 -4.46 22.15
C ALA A 49 -13.93 -4.10 22.45
N ALA A 50 -14.68 -3.59 21.48
CA ALA A 50 -16.07 -3.24 21.70
C ALA A 50 -16.98 -4.48 21.90
N SER A 51 -16.54 -5.71 21.56
CA SER A 51 -17.27 -6.95 21.85
C SER A 51 -17.25 -7.28 23.34
N TRP A 52 -16.21 -6.83 24.05
CA TRP A 52 -16.02 -7.08 25.48
C TRP A 52 -17.18 -6.58 26.36
N PRO A 53 -17.65 -5.31 26.25
CA PRO A 53 -18.80 -4.85 27.02
C PRO A 53 -20.13 -5.47 26.59
N LEU A 54 -20.21 -6.06 25.38
CA LEU A 54 -21.41 -6.75 24.89
C LEU A 54 -21.57 -8.17 25.47
N GLY A 55 -20.53 -8.72 26.11
CA GLY A 55 -20.53 -10.08 26.66
C GLY A 55 -20.60 -11.18 25.59
N THR A 56 -20.34 -10.81 24.34
CA THR A 56 -20.33 -11.71 23.18
C THR A 56 -18.91 -12.20 22.89
N ASP A 57 -18.80 -13.25 22.07
CA ASP A 57 -17.50 -13.69 21.56
C ASP A 57 -16.80 -12.56 20.80
N VAL A 58 -15.47 -12.59 20.79
CA VAL A 58 -14.64 -11.59 20.10
C VAL A 58 -15.06 -11.52 18.62
N LEU A 59 -15.33 -10.30 18.12
CA LEU A 59 -15.82 -9.99 16.76
C LEU A 59 -17.32 -10.25 16.51
N ASP A 60 -18.04 -10.82 17.47
CA ASP A 60 -19.48 -11.01 17.35
C ASP A 60 -20.23 -9.80 17.92
N MET A 61 -20.66 -8.89 17.04
CA MET A 61 -21.38 -7.66 17.42
C MET A 61 -22.70 -7.52 16.67
N GLY A 62 -23.18 -8.62 16.07
CA GLY A 62 -24.29 -8.62 15.13
C GLY A 62 -23.89 -8.22 13.71
N ALA A 63 -24.72 -8.64 12.76
CA ALA A 63 -24.59 -8.31 11.34
C ALA A 63 -25.95 -7.87 10.79
N VAL A 64 -25.96 -6.73 10.10
CA VAL A 64 -27.12 -6.24 9.37
C VAL A 64 -27.09 -6.85 7.98
N SER A 65 -28.21 -7.44 7.56
CA SER A 65 -28.34 -7.94 6.19
C SER A 65 -28.87 -6.82 5.30
N ALA A 66 -28.06 -6.36 4.35
CA ALA A 66 -28.44 -5.37 3.35
C ALA A 66 -28.61 -6.06 2.00
N THR A 67 -29.75 -5.84 1.34
CA THR A 67 -29.98 -6.36 -0.02
C THR A 67 -29.52 -5.32 -1.03
N ILE A 68 -28.46 -5.64 -1.76
CA ILE A 68 -27.90 -4.80 -2.82
C ILE A 68 -28.40 -5.34 -4.17
N PRO A 69 -28.95 -4.49 -5.06
CA PRO A 69 -29.63 -4.95 -6.28
C PRO A 69 -28.77 -5.77 -7.26
N ILE A 70 -27.43 -5.69 -7.17
CA ILE A 70 -26.50 -6.48 -8.01
C ILE A 70 -25.84 -7.62 -7.24
N LEU A 71 -25.58 -7.44 -5.94
CA LEU A 71 -24.82 -8.41 -5.11
C LEU A 71 -25.73 -9.36 -4.29
N GLY A 72 -27.04 -9.11 -4.25
CA GLY A 72 -27.97 -9.86 -3.40
C GLY A 72 -27.85 -9.47 -1.92
N THR A 73 -28.20 -10.38 -1.01
CA THR A 73 -28.17 -10.14 0.43
C THR A 73 -26.74 -10.26 0.97
N VAL A 74 -26.19 -9.14 1.44
CA VAL A 74 -24.86 -9.06 2.03
C VAL A 74 -24.98 -8.87 3.54
N LYS A 75 -24.28 -9.70 4.31
CA LYS A 75 -24.15 -9.52 5.76
C LYS A 75 -23.04 -8.52 6.05
N ILE A 76 -23.41 -7.34 6.52
CA ILE A 76 -22.51 -6.28 6.94
C ILE A 76 -22.50 -6.27 8.47
N GLY A 77 -21.40 -6.68 9.09
CA GLY A 77 -21.26 -6.72 10.54
C GLY A 77 -19.87 -6.28 10.99
N GLY A 78 -19.62 -6.35 12.30
CA GLY A 78 -18.34 -5.98 12.91
C GLY A 78 -17.13 -6.67 12.26
N ALA A 79 -17.28 -7.94 11.86
CA ALA A 79 -16.25 -8.70 11.17
C ALA A 79 -15.74 -8.02 9.87
N LEU A 80 -16.62 -7.36 9.10
CA LEU A 80 -16.22 -6.64 7.89
C LEU A 80 -15.40 -5.39 8.23
N VAL A 81 -15.77 -4.67 9.29
CA VAL A 81 -15.05 -3.48 9.76
C VAL A 81 -13.68 -3.86 10.30
N PHE A 82 -13.61 -4.98 11.04
CA PHE A 82 -12.35 -5.57 11.48
C PHE A 82 -11.45 -5.92 10.28
N ASP A 83 -11.99 -6.63 9.29
CA ASP A 83 -11.26 -6.98 8.06
C ASP A 83 -10.75 -5.72 7.33
N LEU A 84 -11.52 -4.64 7.30
CA LEU A 84 -11.08 -3.37 6.71
C LEU A 84 -9.90 -2.74 7.47
N GLY A 85 -9.92 -2.83 8.81
CA GLY A 85 -8.78 -2.43 9.65
C GLY A 85 -7.53 -3.24 9.36
N VAL A 86 -7.66 -4.58 9.30
CA VAL A 86 -6.55 -5.49 8.96
C VAL A 86 -6.03 -5.23 7.54
N PHE A 87 -6.92 -5.03 6.58
CA PHE A 87 -6.57 -4.67 5.20
C PHE A 87 -5.69 -3.41 5.15
N ALA A 88 -6.10 -2.35 5.85
CA ALA A 88 -5.35 -1.10 5.90
C ALA A 88 -3.96 -1.27 6.53
N VAL A 89 -3.85 -2.04 7.62
CA VAL A 89 -2.56 -2.37 8.26
C VAL A 89 -1.63 -3.11 7.29
N VAL A 90 -2.13 -4.17 6.65
CA VAL A 90 -1.32 -4.98 5.72
C VAL A 90 -0.87 -4.16 4.53
N LEU A 91 -1.80 -3.45 3.88
CA LEU A 91 -1.49 -2.64 2.70
C LEU A 91 -0.51 -1.51 3.05
N GLY A 92 -0.74 -0.80 4.16
CA GLY A 92 0.15 0.27 4.62
C GLY A 92 1.55 -0.23 4.96
N THR A 93 1.65 -1.40 5.60
CA THR A 93 2.94 -2.03 5.91
C THR A 93 3.69 -2.41 4.63
N MET A 94 3.00 -3.00 3.64
CA MET A 94 3.61 -3.36 2.37
C MET A 94 4.12 -2.13 1.61
N VAL A 95 3.34 -1.05 1.56
CA VAL A 95 3.78 0.22 0.96
C VAL A 95 4.99 0.79 1.69
N ALA A 96 5.01 0.75 3.04
CA ALA A 96 6.15 1.20 3.83
C ALA A 96 7.43 0.42 3.51
N ILE A 97 7.33 -0.90 3.36
CA ILE A 97 8.44 -1.78 2.96
C ILE A 97 8.95 -1.38 1.56
N LEU A 98 8.05 -1.23 0.58
CA LEU A 98 8.42 -0.84 -0.79
C LEU A 98 9.13 0.52 -0.84
N HIS A 99 8.65 1.50 -0.07
CA HIS A 99 9.31 2.79 0.07
C HIS A 99 10.70 2.69 0.71
N GLY A 100 10.86 1.82 1.71
CA GLY A 100 12.15 1.57 2.34
C GLY A 100 13.17 0.95 1.36
N LEU A 101 12.71 0.06 0.48
CA LEU A 101 13.55 -0.57 -0.54
C LEU A 101 13.91 0.39 -1.67
N GLY A 102 12.95 1.17 -2.17
CA GLY A 102 13.17 2.11 -3.28
C GLY A 102 14.22 3.19 -2.99
N ARG A 103 14.41 3.55 -1.71
CA ARG A 103 15.43 4.52 -1.29
C ARG A 103 16.87 3.98 -1.37
N ARG A 104 17.07 2.67 -1.42
CA ARG A 104 18.40 2.03 -1.42
C ARG A 104 19.01 1.87 -2.82
N ARG A 105 18.84 2.84 -3.73
CA ARG A 105 19.66 2.88 -4.94
C ARG A 105 21.09 3.24 -4.53
N LEU A 106 22.00 2.27 -4.65
CA LEU A 106 23.43 2.50 -4.42
C LEU A 106 23.92 3.63 -5.34
N PRO A 107 24.80 4.52 -4.86
CA PRO A 107 25.50 5.46 -5.73
C PRO A 107 26.17 4.69 -6.88
N GLY A 108 26.06 5.22 -8.10
CA GLY A 108 26.79 4.67 -9.24
C GLY A 108 28.31 4.63 -8.94
N PRO A 109 29.08 3.77 -9.63
CA PRO A 109 30.52 3.65 -9.41
C PRO A 109 31.19 5.04 -9.40
N PRO A 110 32.09 5.34 -8.44
CA PRO A 110 32.83 6.59 -8.46
C PRO A 110 33.60 6.69 -9.79
N GLY A 111 33.18 7.58 -10.68
CA GLY A 111 33.87 7.80 -11.96
C GLY A 111 32.98 8.10 -13.18
N THR A 112 31.67 7.88 -13.15
CA THR A 112 30.80 8.30 -14.26
C THR A 112 30.30 9.73 -14.04
N THR A 113 31.20 10.70 -14.12
CA THR A 113 30.80 12.06 -14.53
C THR A 113 30.10 11.91 -15.88
N PRO A 114 28.85 12.37 -16.07
CA PRO A 114 28.32 12.53 -17.41
C PRO A 114 29.20 13.59 -18.09
N THR A 115 30.25 13.15 -18.79
CA THR A 115 31.07 13.97 -19.66
C THR A 115 30.21 14.33 -20.87
N GLY A 116 29.24 15.21 -20.64
CA GLY A 116 28.69 16.11 -21.64
C GLY A 116 29.75 17.16 -21.96
N THR A 117 30.80 16.73 -22.63
CA THR A 117 31.73 17.64 -23.29
C THR A 117 32.14 16.92 -24.57
N ALA A 118 31.34 17.15 -25.61
CA ALA A 118 31.80 16.88 -26.96
C ALA A 118 33.16 17.56 -27.14
N PRO A 119 34.18 16.87 -27.69
CA PRO A 119 35.49 17.46 -27.86
C PRO A 119 35.36 18.73 -28.71
N PRO A 120 36.04 19.84 -28.36
CA PRO A 120 35.98 21.05 -29.16
C PRO A 120 36.52 20.70 -30.54
N LEU A 121 35.69 20.86 -31.57
CA LEU A 121 36.12 20.83 -32.96
C LEU A 121 37.22 21.90 -33.11
N ARG A 122 38.47 21.45 -33.08
CA ARG A 122 39.63 22.23 -33.48
C ARG A 122 39.37 22.61 -34.94
N LYS A 123 38.85 23.83 -35.15
CA LYS A 123 38.96 24.48 -36.45
C LYS A 123 40.45 24.64 -36.70
N GLU A 124 41.01 23.78 -37.53
CA GLU A 124 42.30 24.03 -38.16
C GLU A 124 42.13 25.26 -39.03
N THR A 125 42.47 26.41 -38.46
CA THR A 125 42.69 27.65 -39.19
C THR A 125 44.12 27.67 -39.71
N SER A 126 44.21 27.69 -41.05
CA SER A 126 45.22 28.36 -41.89
C SER A 126 46.59 27.70 -42.05
N PRO A 127 47.33 28.01 -43.15
CA PRO A 127 47.11 29.06 -44.16
C PRO A 127 46.68 28.59 -45.56
#